data_AF-A0A3M0MP00-F1
#
_entry.id   AF-A0A3M0MP00-F1
#
_cell.length_a   1.000
_cell.length_b   1.000
_cell.length_c   1.000
_cell.angle_alpha   90.00
_cell.angle_beta   90.00
_cell.angle_gamma   90.00
#
_symmetry.space_group_name_H-M   'P 1'
#
loop_
_entity.id
_entity.type
_entity.pdbx_description
1 polymer ?
#
loop_
_entity_poly.entity_id
_entity_poly.type
_entity_poly.pdbx_seq_one_letter_code
_entity_poly.pdbx_strand_id
1 'polypeptide(L)'
;MTAFRSAGTVLPLRRPRSLIRAAQAGQAGWRRTCHLPRLLRNPACPPAGSALPRLRDEEERLNEARLARAPGYDMQRHVLVMIALLAEMRAASPCPVNAPGTATPALL
;
A
#
# COMPACT_ATOMS: atom_id res chain seq x y z
N MET A 1 -3.62 -7.59 34.66
CA MET A 1 -4.63 -7.89 33.63
C MET A 1 -5.14 -6.57 33.07
N THR A 2 -4.52 -6.07 31.99
CA THR A 2 -4.79 -4.73 31.47
C THR A 2 -6.06 -4.75 30.61
N ALA A 3 -7.10 -4.05 31.05
CA ALA A 3 -8.38 -3.98 30.35
C ALA A 3 -8.30 -3.06 29.12
N PHE A 4 -8.72 -3.58 27.96
CA PHE A 4 -8.88 -2.80 26.74
C PHE A 4 -10.20 -2.02 26.81
N ARG A 5 -10.12 -0.68 26.87
CA ARG A 5 -11.28 0.19 26.95
C ARG A 5 -11.74 0.56 25.54
N SER A 6 -12.81 -0.08 25.07
CA SER A 6 -13.51 0.32 23.84
C SER A 6 -14.50 1.43 24.17
N ALA A 7 -14.16 2.69 23.89
CA ALA A 7 -15.13 3.79 23.92
C ALA A 7 -15.81 3.91 22.55
N GLY A 8 -17.14 4.00 22.55
CA GLY A 8 -18.01 3.91 21.38
C GLY A 8 -18.12 5.16 20.51
N THR A 9 -18.74 4.91 19.34
CA THR A 9 -19.23 5.76 18.24
C THR A 9 -18.25 6.73 17.59
N VAL A 10 -17.67 6.31 16.46
CA VAL A 10 -17.03 7.20 15.47
C VAL A 10 -17.42 6.75 14.05
N LEU A 11 -18.25 7.53 13.36
CA LEU A 11 -18.18 7.67 11.90
C LEU A 11 -17.31 8.91 11.62
N PRO A 12 -16.34 8.87 10.68
CA PRO A 12 -16.50 8.33 9.31
C PRO A 12 -15.53 7.19 9.00
N LEU A 13 -16.01 6.13 8.34
CA LEU A 13 -15.14 5.06 7.85
C LEU A 13 -14.45 5.48 6.53
N ARG A 14 -13.35 6.23 6.62
CA ARG A 14 -12.40 6.41 5.51
C ARG A 14 -11.07 5.74 5.88
N ARG A 15 -10.97 4.44 5.58
CA ARG A 15 -9.93 3.47 6.00
C ARG A 15 -9.55 3.56 7.50
N PRO A 16 -9.95 2.61 8.35
CA PRO A 16 -9.62 2.66 9.78
C PRO A 16 -8.10 2.84 9.95
N ARG A 17 -7.70 3.84 10.75
CA ARG A 17 -6.30 4.22 10.98
C ARG A 17 -5.40 3.03 11.36
N SER A 18 -5.99 1.97 11.91
CA SER A 18 -5.34 0.69 12.19
C SER A 18 -4.79 -0.01 10.95
N LEU A 19 -5.51 -0.03 9.81
CA LEU A 19 -5.05 -0.67 8.57
C LEU A 19 -3.82 0.02 7.99
N ILE A 20 -3.82 1.36 8.00
CA ILE A 20 -2.67 2.15 7.56
C ILE A 20 -1.46 1.89 8.46
N ARG A 21 -1.66 1.87 9.79
CA ARG A 21 -0.59 1.56 10.74
C ARG A 21 -0.04 0.14 10.56
N ALA A 22 -0.92 -0.85 10.39
CA ALA A 22 -0.52 -2.23 10.11
C ALA A 22 0.28 -2.32 8.80
N ALA A 23 -0.17 -1.61 7.76
CA ALA A 23 0.53 -1.58 6.49
C ALA A 23 1.90 -0.89 6.55
N GLN A 24 2.02 0.17 7.35
CA GLN A 24 3.28 0.84 7.62
C GLN A 24 4.26 -0.08 8.36
N ALA A 25 3.81 -0.77 9.41
CA ALA A 25 4.63 -1.74 10.13
C ALA A 25 5.07 -2.90 9.21
N GLY A 26 4.17 -3.38 8.35
CA GLY A 26 4.44 -4.44 7.39
C GLY A 26 5.42 -4.07 6.27
N GLN A 27 5.74 -2.78 6.07
CA GLN A 27 6.74 -2.35 5.09
C GLN A 27 8.11 -2.97 5.36
N ALA A 28 8.49 -3.16 6.63
CA ALA A 28 9.80 -3.68 7.02
C ALA A 28 10.10 -5.09 6.46
N GLY A 29 9.05 -5.90 6.29
CA GLY A 29 9.16 -7.25 5.73
C GLY A 29 8.81 -7.36 4.25
N TRP A 30 8.41 -6.26 3.60
CA TRP A 30 7.86 -6.32 2.25
C TRP A 30 8.95 -6.39 1.18
N ARG A 31 8.93 -7.44 0.35
CA ARG A 31 9.82 -7.62 -0.80
C ARG A 31 9.01 -7.61 -2.09
N ARG A 32 9.06 -6.50 -2.84
CA ARG A 32 8.27 -6.28 -4.06
C ARG A 32 8.43 -7.43 -5.07
N THR A 33 9.66 -7.85 -5.33
CA THR A 33 10.00 -8.87 -6.34
C THR A 33 9.34 -10.22 -6.11
N CYS A 34 9.15 -10.64 -4.84
CA CYS A 34 8.57 -11.94 -4.50
C CYS A 34 7.10 -11.82 -4.07
N HIS A 35 6.76 -10.79 -3.28
CA HIS A 35 5.45 -10.70 -2.64
C HIS A 35 4.39 -10.14 -3.59
N LEU A 36 4.74 -9.15 -4.44
CA LEU A 36 3.78 -8.53 -5.35
C LEU A 36 3.23 -9.51 -6.40
N PRO A 37 4.05 -10.30 -7.14
CA PRO A 37 3.52 -11.30 -8.06
C PRO A 37 2.67 -12.36 -7.35
N ARG A 38 3.07 -12.83 -6.16
CA ARG A 38 2.27 -13.80 -5.38
C ARG A 38 0.91 -13.23 -4.96
N LEU A 39 0.89 -11.97 -4.49
CA LEU A 39 -0.34 -11.30 -4.07
C LEU A 39 -1.33 -11.10 -5.23
N LEU A 40 -0.82 -10.67 -6.39
CA LEU A 40 -1.62 -10.41 -7.59
C LEU A 40 -1.84 -11.64 -8.48
N ARG A 41 -1.26 -12.79 -8.10
CA ARG A 41 -1.25 -14.03 -8.90
C ARG A 41 -0.68 -13.79 -10.31
N ASN A 42 0.38 -12.99 -10.38
CA ASN A 42 1.10 -12.67 -11.61
C ASN A 42 2.33 -13.58 -11.75
N PRO A 43 2.71 -13.99 -12.98
CA PRO A 43 3.85 -14.87 -13.19
C PRO A 43 5.20 -14.21 -12.88
N ALA A 44 5.28 -12.89 -13.02
CA ALA A 44 6.48 -12.10 -12.76
C ALA A 44 6.15 -10.77 -12.08
N CYS A 45 7.17 -10.15 -11.48
CA CYS A 45 7.02 -8.84 -10.86
C CYS A 45 6.75 -7.77 -11.94
N PRO A 46 5.62 -7.05 -11.88
CA PRO A 46 5.31 -6.03 -12.88
C PRO A 46 6.29 -4.83 -12.79
N PRO A 47 6.37 -3.97 -13.82
CA PRO A 47 7.05 -2.68 -13.74
C PRO A 47 6.52 -1.82 -12.58
N ALA A 48 7.36 -0.94 -12.05
CA ALA A 48 6.98 -0.06 -10.95
C ALA A 48 5.76 0.81 -11.33
N GLY A 49 4.76 0.85 -10.45
CA GLY A 49 3.55 1.66 -10.63
C GLY A 49 2.47 1.00 -11.49
N SER A 50 2.81 0.04 -12.36
CA SER A 50 1.81 -0.60 -13.22
C SER A 50 0.83 -1.50 -12.47
N ALA A 51 1.17 -1.91 -11.25
CA ALA A 51 0.27 -2.67 -10.36
C ALA A 51 -0.74 -1.79 -9.60
N LEU A 52 -0.58 -0.46 -9.60
CA LEU A 52 -1.41 0.45 -8.79
C LEU A 52 -2.91 0.38 -9.09
N PRO A 53 -3.38 0.31 -10.36
CA PRO A 53 -4.81 0.20 -10.65
C PRO A 53 -5.42 -1.06 -10.02
N ARG A 54 -4.82 -2.23 -10.29
CA ARG A 54 -5.30 -3.51 -9.75
C ARG A 54 -5.28 -3.57 -8.22
N LEU A 55 -4.28 -2.96 -7.59
CA LEU A 55 -4.19 -2.88 -6.14
C LEU A 55 -5.27 -1.96 -5.53
N ARG A 56 -5.70 -0.90 -6.24
CA ARG A 56 -6.81 -0.04 -5.83
C ARG A 56 -8.13 -0.79 -5.92
N ASP A 57 -8.38 -1.49 -7.02
CA ASP A 57 -9.60 -2.27 -7.22
C ASP A 57 -9.76 -3.34 -6.13
N GLU A 58 -8.67 -4.05 -5.80
CA GLU A 58 -8.71 -5.07 -4.74
C GLU A 58 -8.89 -4.46 -3.35
N GLU A 59 -8.33 -3.28 -3.08
CA GLU A 59 -8.56 -2.57 -1.82
C GLU A 59 -10.02 -2.14 -1.69
N GLU A 60 -10.61 -1.59 -2.75
CA GLU A 60 -12.00 -1.15 -2.76
C GLU A 60 -12.94 -2.33 -2.50
N ARG A 61 -12.73 -3.45 -3.20
CA ARG A 61 -13.48 -4.71 -3.00
C ARG A 61 -13.38 -5.21 -1.55
N LEU A 62 -12.19 -5.15 -0.94
CA LEU A 62 -12.00 -5.57 0.45
C LEU A 62 -12.59 -4.58 1.45
N ASN A 63 -12.62 -3.30 1.13
CA ASN A 63 -13.28 -2.28 1.95
C ASN A 63 -14.81 -2.44 1.90
N GLU A 64 -15.39 -2.71 0.74
CA GLU A 64 -16.82 -3.04 0.60
C GLU A 64 -17.18 -4.28 1.41
N ALA A 65 -16.41 -5.38 1.28
CA ALA A 65 -16.62 -6.59 2.06
C ALA A 65 -16.54 -6.33 3.58
N ARG A 66 -15.59 -5.49 4.03
CA ARG A 66 -15.46 -5.08 5.44
C ARG A 66 -16.70 -4.30 5.91
N LEU A 67 -17.19 -3.35 5.11
CA LEU A 67 -18.35 -2.52 5.44
C LEU A 67 -19.64 -3.35 5.51
N ALA A 68 -19.80 -4.27 4.56
CA ALA A 68 -20.92 -5.19 4.50
C ALA A 68 -20.87 -6.31 5.57
N ARG A 69 -19.78 -6.40 6.35
CA ARG A 69 -19.49 -7.52 7.26
C ARG A 69 -19.63 -8.88 6.56
N ALA A 70 -19.16 -8.93 5.32
CA ALA A 70 -19.31 -10.12 4.49
C ALA A 70 -18.57 -11.32 5.11
N PRO A 71 -19.12 -12.53 5.04
CA PRO A 71 -18.49 -13.73 5.61
C PRO A 71 -17.15 -14.08 4.93
N GLY A 72 -16.91 -13.60 3.71
CA GLY A 72 -15.65 -13.77 2.98
C GLY A 72 -14.64 -12.63 3.19
N TYR A 73 -14.87 -11.71 4.13
CA TYR A 73 -13.92 -10.63 4.40
C TYR A 73 -12.64 -11.17 5.05
N ASP A 74 -11.52 -10.99 4.37
CA ASP A 74 -10.19 -11.36 4.86
C ASP A 74 -9.39 -10.11 5.27
N MET A 75 -9.27 -9.89 6.57
CA MET A 75 -8.48 -8.80 7.16
C MET A 75 -6.99 -8.92 6.83
N GLN A 76 -6.42 -10.13 6.86
CA GLN A 76 -4.99 -10.34 6.58
C GLN A 76 -4.68 -9.96 5.13
N ARG A 77 -5.54 -10.37 4.19
CA ARG A 77 -5.43 -9.97 2.79
C ARG A 77 -5.56 -8.46 2.61
N HIS A 78 -6.49 -7.81 3.32
CA HIS A 78 -6.63 -6.35 3.29
C HIS A 78 -5.33 -5.66 3.72
N VAL A 79 -4.72 -6.09 4.83
CA VAL A 79 -3.43 -5.55 5.28
C VAL A 79 -2.34 -5.77 4.22
N LEU A 80 -2.25 -6.96 3.60
CA LEU A 80 -1.27 -7.22 2.54
C LEU A 80 -1.44 -6.32 1.31
N VAL A 81 -2.68 -6.07 0.88
CA VAL A 81 -2.99 -5.14 -0.22
C VAL A 81 -2.59 -3.71 0.15
N MET A 82 -2.83 -3.30 1.39
CA MET A 82 -2.40 -1.98 1.87
C MET A 82 -0.87 -1.85 1.94
N ILE A 83 -0.15 -2.89 2.37
CA ILE A 83 1.32 -2.92 2.33
C ILE A 83 1.80 -2.75 0.89
N ALA A 84 1.23 -3.53 -0.03
CA ALA A 84 1.57 -3.50 -1.45
C ALA A 84 1.29 -2.12 -2.07
N LEU A 85 0.14 -1.50 -1.80
CA LEU A 85 -0.20 -0.16 -2.29
C LEU A 85 0.84 0.89 -1.87
N LEU A 86 1.18 0.94 -0.58
CA LEU A 86 2.15 1.91 -0.07
C LEU A 86 3.54 1.69 -0.66
N ALA A 87 3.96 0.43 -0.77
CA ALA A 87 5.24 0.07 -1.37
C ALA A 87 5.27 0.43 -2.87
N GLU A 88 4.19 0.16 -3.59
CA GLU A 88 4.09 0.39 -5.02
C GLU A 88 4.03 1.89 -5.35
N MET A 89 3.35 2.70 -4.53
CA MET A 89 3.37 4.15 -4.65
C MET A 89 4.78 4.71 -4.51
N ARG A 90 5.55 4.22 -3.53
CA ARG A 90 6.96 4.62 -3.33
C ARG A 90 7.84 4.22 -4.51
N ALA A 91 7.63 3.02 -5.06
CA ALA A 91 8.37 2.54 -6.22
C ALA A 91 8.02 3.32 -7.50
N ALA A 92 6.78 3.80 -7.61
CA ALA A 92 6.28 4.55 -8.76
C ALA A 92 6.69 6.02 -8.76
N SER A 93 7.01 6.60 -7.60
CA SER A 93 7.58 7.95 -7.52
C SER A 93 9.02 7.89 -8.02
N PRO A 94 9.36 8.46 -9.20
CA PRO A 94 10.75 8.63 -9.57
C PRO A 94 11.39 9.50 -8.49
N CYS A 95 12.48 9.01 -7.89
CA CYS A 95 13.34 9.88 -7.09
C CYS A 95 13.80 11.01 -8.02
N PRO A 96 13.52 12.30 -7.72
CA PRO A 96 14.15 13.38 -8.46
C PRO A 96 15.63 13.33 -8.12
N VAL A 97 16.42 12.62 -8.95
CA VAL A 97 17.86 12.79 -8.99
C VAL A 97 18.08 14.24 -9.41
N ASN A 98 18.54 15.08 -8.48
CA ASN A 98 19.10 16.38 -8.83
C ASN A 98 20.23 16.10 -9.83
N ALA A 99 20.02 16.43 -11.10
CA ALA A 99 21.11 16.44 -12.07
C ALA A 99 22.14 17.47 -11.57
N PRO A 100 23.41 17.08 -11.34
CA PRO A 100 24.44 18.06 -11.03
C PRO A 100 24.53 19.04 -12.20
N GLY A 101 24.55 20.32 -11.85
CA GLY A 101 24.45 21.44 -12.78
C GLY A 101 25.36 21.28 -13.98
N THR A 102 24.77 21.41 -15.17
CA THR A 102 25.53 21.81 -16.36
C THR A 102 26.04 23.22 -16.09
N ALA A 103 27.25 23.31 -15.55
CA ALA A 103 28.05 24.52 -15.62
C ALA A 103 28.29 24.79 -17.10
N THR A 104 27.58 25.77 -17.64
CA THR A 104 27.90 26.41 -18.92
C THR A 104 29.34 26.93 -18.81
N PRO A 105 30.32 26.48 -19.62
CA PRO A 105 31.59 27.18 -19.67
C PRO A 105 31.32 28.55 -20.32
N ALA A 106 31.61 29.60 -19.57
CA ALA A 106 31.71 30.95 -20.11
C ALA A 106 32.80 30.94 -21.19
N LEU A 107 32.39 31.17 -22.44
CA LEU A 107 33.32 31.46 -23.53
C LEU A 107 33.71 32.94 -23.43
N LEU A 108 35.00 33.17 -23.22
CA LEU A 108 35.73 34.38 -23.58
C LEU A 108 35.90 34.44 -25.10
#